data_AF-A0A960JFW1-F1
#
_entry.id   AF-A0A960JFW1-F1
#
_cell.length_a   1.000
_cell.length_b   1.000
_cell.length_c   1.000
_cell.angle_alpha   90.00
_cell.angle_beta   90.00
_cell.angle_gamma   90.00
#
_symmetry.space_group_name_H-M   'P 1'
#
loop_
_entity.id
_entity.type
_entity.pdbx_description
1 polymer ?
#
loop_
_entity_poly.entity_id
_entity_poly.type
_entity_poly.pdbx_seq_one_letter_code
_entity_poly.pdbx_strand_id
1 'polypeptide(L)'
;LVKTPVSEGELVPRKAAVTGVFGLGLHTNGGLAGRLRDLYLYGISTDELNSYMSAVNSITDEEVMKFAAENLTGGDIIIVGDAKLFMSDLQKRFPNRTIEVIKASSLDLNSETLRKRSKVKLLQ
;
A
#
# COMPACT_ATOMS: atom_id res chain seq x y z
N LEU A 1 -16.32 3.18 1.34
CA LEU A 1 -15.11 3.76 1.95
C LEU A 1 -15.23 5.28 2.13
N VAL A 2 -15.55 6.06 1.08
CA VAL A 2 -15.52 7.54 1.16
C VAL A 2 -16.81 8.19 1.72
N LYS A 3 -17.88 7.42 1.99
CA LYS A 3 -19.21 7.97 2.30
C LYS A 3 -19.66 7.76 3.76
N THR A 4 -18.84 7.12 4.58
CA THR A 4 -19.18 6.80 5.97
C THR A 4 -18.21 7.56 6.87
N PRO A 5 -18.70 8.47 7.73
CA PRO A 5 -17.86 9.18 8.69
C PRO A 5 -17.11 8.19 9.59
N VAL A 6 -15.87 8.53 9.94
CA VAL A 6 -15.07 7.72 10.86
C VAL A 6 -15.50 8.07 12.27
N SER A 7 -16.10 7.11 12.98
CA SER A 7 -16.55 7.35 14.35
C SER A 7 -15.36 7.54 15.30
N GLU A 8 -15.54 8.30 16.38
CA GLU A 8 -14.53 8.40 17.45
C GLU A 8 -14.15 7.03 18.02
N GLY A 9 -15.11 6.11 18.10
CA GLY A 9 -14.90 4.72 18.56
C GLY A 9 -13.98 3.90 17.64
N GLU A 10 -13.74 4.34 16.40
CA GLU A 10 -12.77 3.75 15.49
C GLU A 10 -11.46 4.56 15.47
N LEU A 11 -11.57 5.89 15.39
CA LEU A 11 -10.41 6.78 15.21
C LEU A 11 -9.49 6.78 16.44
N VAL A 12 -10.05 6.82 17.66
CA VAL A 12 -9.25 6.86 18.89
C VAL A 12 -8.43 5.57 19.07
N PRO A 13 -9.01 4.35 19.01
CA PRO A 13 -8.22 3.12 19.07
C PRO A 13 -7.18 3.02 17.96
N ARG A 14 -7.50 3.49 16.76
CA ARG A 14 -6.55 3.47 15.63
C ARG A 14 -5.33 4.36 15.89
N LYS A 15 -5.54 5.59 16.39
CA LYS A 15 -4.45 6.50 16.78
C LYS A 15 -3.59 5.90 17.90
N ALA A 16 -4.22 5.29 18.90
CA ALA A 16 -3.51 4.63 20.00
C ALA A 16 -2.65 3.46 19.51
N ALA A 17 -3.15 2.63 18.58
CA ALA A 17 -2.39 1.54 18.01
C ALA A 17 -1.16 2.03 17.22
N VAL A 18 -1.32 3.07 16.39
CA VAL A 18 -0.22 3.64 15.59
C VAL A 18 0.85 4.27 16.47
N THR A 19 0.46 5.11 17.44
CA THR A 19 1.42 5.74 18.37
C THR A 19 2.09 4.73 19.29
N GLY A 20 1.36 3.69 19.71
CA GLY A 20 1.90 2.57 20.48
C GLY A 20 2.98 1.79 19.72
N VAL A 21 2.73 1.41 18.45
CA VAL A 21 3.73 0.74 17.60
C VAL A 21 4.96 1.62 17.40
N PHE A 22 4.77 2.93 17.20
CA PHE A 22 5.89 3.87 17.08
C PHE A 22 6.75 3.92 18.37
N GLY A 23 6.13 4.04 19.54
CA GLY A 23 6.85 4.03 20.82
C GLY A 23 7.62 2.73 21.04
N LEU A 24 7.00 1.59 20.73
CA LEU A 24 7.67 0.28 20.75
C LEU A 24 8.81 0.19 19.71
N GLY A 25 8.73 0.90 18.60
CA GLY A 25 9.82 0.95 17.62
C GLY A 25 11.08 1.65 18.13
N LEU A 26 10.96 2.55 19.12
CA LEU A 26 12.08 3.35 19.63
C LEU A 26 12.68 2.85 20.95
N HIS A 27 12.08 1.85 21.59
CA HIS A 27 12.51 1.40 22.92
C HIS A 27 13.89 0.71 22.96
N THR A 28 14.48 0.41 21.79
CA THR A 28 15.81 -0.17 21.68
C THR A 28 16.76 0.77 20.96
N ASN A 29 18.05 0.69 21.30
CA ASN A 29 19.10 1.43 20.58
C ASN A 29 19.09 1.12 19.08
N GLY A 30 18.86 -0.15 18.71
CA GLY A 30 18.78 -0.57 17.31
C GLY A 30 17.57 0.02 16.59
N GLY A 31 16.41 0.08 17.25
CA GLY A 31 15.20 0.69 16.71
C GLY A 31 15.34 2.20 16.48
N LEU A 32 15.88 2.92 17.47
CA LEU A 32 16.18 4.34 17.34
C LEU A 32 17.20 4.63 16.23
N ALA A 33 18.31 3.89 16.19
CA ALA A 33 19.32 4.05 15.15
C ALA A 33 18.77 3.75 13.75
N GLY A 34 17.92 2.72 13.62
CA GLY A 34 17.24 2.38 12.38
C GLY A 34 16.32 3.51 11.89
N ARG A 35 15.54 4.11 12.79
CA ARG A 35 14.65 5.21 12.43
C ARG A 35 15.42 6.47 12.04
N LEU A 36 16.48 6.83 12.78
CA LEU A 36 17.37 7.94 12.42
C LEU A 36 18.01 7.73 11.05
N ARG A 37 18.54 6.52 10.79
CA ARG A 37 19.08 6.15 9.48
C ARG A 37 18.07 6.38 8.37
N ASP A 38 16.82 5.96 8.54
CA ASP A 38 15.78 6.13 7.51
C ASP A 38 15.46 7.62 7.28
N LEU A 39 15.41 8.44 8.34
CA LEU A 39 15.22 9.89 8.20
C LEU A 39 16.36 10.53 7.41
N TYR A 40 17.62 10.18 7.69
CA TYR A 40 18.76 10.64 6.90
C TYR A 40 18.70 10.16 5.45
N LEU A 41 18.34 8.90 5.22
CA LEU A 41 18.26 8.32 3.87
C LEU A 41 17.25 9.05 2.99
N TYR A 42 16.11 9.45 3.57
CA TYR A 42 15.04 10.16 2.85
C TYR A 42 15.15 11.69 2.96
N GLY A 43 16.19 12.24 3.59
CA GLY A 43 16.36 13.69 3.77
C GLY A 43 15.30 14.35 4.65
N ILE A 44 14.70 13.62 5.58
CA ILE A 44 13.68 14.10 6.51
C ILE A 44 14.36 14.57 7.80
N SER A 45 13.88 15.68 8.39
CA SER A 45 14.40 16.18 9.68
C SER A 45 14.24 15.15 10.78
N THR A 46 15.23 15.06 11.67
CA THR A 46 15.14 14.23 12.89
C THR A 46 14.10 14.73 13.88
N ASP A 47 13.65 15.98 13.76
CA ASP A 47 12.55 16.54 14.57
C ASP A 47 11.24 15.77 14.38
N GLU A 48 11.10 15.05 13.25
CA GLU A 48 9.99 14.14 12.99
C GLU A 48 9.79 13.13 14.13
N LEU A 49 10.85 12.69 14.80
CA LEU A 49 10.73 11.77 15.95
C LEU A 49 9.99 12.40 17.13
N ASN A 50 10.13 13.71 17.30
CA ASN A 50 9.50 14.45 18.39
C ASN A 50 8.06 14.83 18.03
N SER A 51 7.80 15.21 16.78
CA SER A 51 6.48 15.66 16.33
C SER A 51 5.52 14.53 15.99
N TYR A 52 6.02 13.33 15.64
CA TYR A 52 5.21 12.23 15.10
C TYR A 52 3.96 11.91 15.93
N MET A 53 4.12 11.75 17.25
CA MET A 53 2.98 11.44 18.13
C MET A 53 1.92 12.54 18.11
N SER A 54 2.34 13.81 18.17
CA SER A 54 1.41 14.95 18.09
C SER A 54 0.72 15.00 16.74
N ALA A 55 1.45 14.75 15.66
CA ALA A 55 0.92 14.77 14.30
C ALA A 55 -0.13 13.66 14.08
N VAL A 56 0.11 12.44 14.58
CA VAL A 56 -0.88 11.36 14.51
C VAL A 56 -2.13 11.69 15.34
N ASN A 57 -1.95 12.29 16.52
CA ASN A 57 -3.06 12.61 17.40
C ASN A 57 -3.93 13.78 16.87
N SER A 58 -3.36 14.68 16.07
CA SER A 58 -4.11 15.79 15.47
C SER A 58 -4.98 15.39 14.28
N ILE A 59 -4.81 14.19 13.71
CA ILE A 59 -5.55 13.75 12.52
C ILE A 59 -7.06 13.77 12.75
N THR A 60 -7.83 14.43 11.90
CA THR A 60 -9.31 14.43 12.00
C THR A 60 -9.96 13.33 11.15
N ASP A 61 -11.23 13.04 11.40
CA ASP A 61 -12.01 12.12 10.55
C ASP A 61 -12.18 12.69 9.13
N GLU A 62 -12.32 14.01 8.96
CA GLU A 62 -12.40 14.62 7.64
C GLU A 62 -11.11 14.45 6.84
N GLU A 63 -9.93 14.56 7.48
CA GLU A 63 -8.64 14.33 6.83
C GLU A 63 -8.51 12.87 6.36
N VAL A 64 -8.96 11.91 7.16
CA VAL A 64 -8.98 10.49 6.78
C VAL A 64 -9.93 10.27 5.59
N MET A 65 -11.13 10.84 5.63
CA MET A 65 -12.09 10.73 4.55
C MET A 65 -11.59 11.36 3.25
N LYS A 66 -10.96 12.54 3.34
CA LYS A 66 -10.34 13.23 2.20
C LYS A 66 -9.22 12.38 1.59
N PHE A 67 -8.31 11.87 2.41
CA PHE A 67 -7.24 11.00 1.94
C PHE A 67 -7.78 9.76 1.22
N ALA A 68 -8.82 9.12 1.78
CA ALA A 68 -9.45 7.96 1.15
C ALA A 68 -10.13 8.31 -0.18
N ALA A 69 -10.77 9.48 -0.27
CA ALA A 69 -11.36 9.97 -1.52
C ALA A 69 -10.31 10.15 -2.62
N GLU A 70 -9.19 10.76 -2.27
CA GLU A 70 -8.13 11.13 -3.20
C GLU A 70 -7.29 9.92 -3.64
N ASN A 71 -7.09 8.93 -2.76
CA ASN A 71 -6.08 7.89 -2.98
C ASN A 71 -6.62 6.46 -3.07
N LEU A 72 -7.84 6.18 -2.59
CA LEU A 72 -8.36 4.79 -2.47
C LEU A 72 -9.57 4.51 -3.36
N THR A 73 -9.87 5.38 -4.32
CA THR A 73 -11.00 5.23 -5.25
C THR A 73 -10.68 4.41 -6.50
N GLY A 74 -9.41 4.09 -6.73
CA GLY A 74 -8.94 3.31 -7.86
C GLY A 74 -7.66 2.54 -7.55
N GLY A 75 -7.15 1.82 -8.54
CA GLY A 75 -5.92 1.03 -8.43
C GLY A 75 -6.03 -0.32 -9.15
N ASP A 76 -4.88 -0.94 -9.38
CA ASP A 76 -4.77 -2.27 -9.97
C ASP A 76 -4.70 -3.33 -8.87
N ILE A 77 -5.41 -4.44 -9.07
CA ILE A 77 -5.37 -5.60 -8.17
C ILE A 77 -4.53 -6.68 -8.85
N ILE A 78 -3.42 -7.05 -8.23
CA ILE A 78 -2.54 -8.12 -8.69
C ILE A 78 -2.81 -9.36 -7.86
N ILE A 79 -3.20 -10.45 -8.52
CA ILE A 79 -3.45 -11.75 -7.89
C ILE A 79 -2.43 -12.75 -8.40
N VAL A 80 -1.65 -13.32 -7.48
CA VAL A 80 -0.65 -14.35 -7.80
C VAL A 80 -1.21 -15.71 -7.37
N GLY A 81 -1.44 -16.60 -8.33
CA GLY A 81 -1.96 -17.94 -8.06
C GLY A 81 -2.44 -18.67 -9.32
N ASP A 82 -3.09 -19.82 -9.14
CA ASP A 82 -3.71 -20.55 -10.25
C ASP A 82 -5.02 -19.88 -10.65
N ALA A 83 -4.97 -19.11 -11.75
CA ALA A 83 -6.12 -18.41 -12.29
C ALA A 83 -7.34 -19.32 -12.53
N LYS A 84 -7.13 -20.61 -12.82
CA LYS A 84 -8.24 -21.54 -13.09
C LYS A 84 -9.18 -21.71 -11.89
N LEU A 85 -8.68 -21.49 -10.67
CA LEU A 85 -9.45 -21.68 -9.44
C LEU A 85 -10.42 -20.53 -9.15
N PHE A 86 -10.19 -19.33 -9.71
CA PHE A 86 -10.93 -18.14 -9.32
C PHE A 86 -11.36 -17.24 -10.49
N MET A 87 -10.90 -17.49 -11.72
CA MET A 87 -11.21 -16.64 -12.88
C MET A 87 -12.71 -16.54 -13.15
N SER A 88 -13.45 -17.66 -13.02
CA SER A 88 -14.90 -17.68 -13.23
C SER A 88 -15.63 -16.76 -12.26
N ASP A 89 -15.19 -16.72 -11.01
CA ASP A 89 -15.84 -15.92 -9.97
C ASP A 89 -15.43 -14.45 -10.07
N LEU A 90 -14.19 -14.16 -10.47
CA LEU A 90 -13.74 -12.80 -10.75
C LEU A 90 -14.51 -12.19 -11.92
N GLN A 91 -14.67 -12.92 -13.03
CA GLN A 91 -15.43 -12.44 -14.19
C GLN A 91 -16.90 -12.16 -13.83
N LYS A 92 -17.52 -13.00 -13.00
CA LYS A 92 -18.89 -12.78 -12.50
C LYS A 92 -19.01 -11.55 -11.61
N ARG A 93 -18.05 -11.35 -10.70
CA ARG A 93 -18.05 -10.22 -9.74
C ARG A 93 -17.68 -8.89 -10.39
N PHE A 94 -16.84 -8.92 -11.42
CA PHE A 94 -16.32 -7.74 -12.08
C PHE A 94 -16.53 -7.81 -13.62
N PRO A 95 -17.79 -7.89 -14.08
CA PRO A 95 -18.08 -8.13 -15.50
C PRO A 95 -17.60 -7.01 -16.43
N ASN A 96 -17.45 -5.79 -15.90
CA ASN A 96 -17.04 -4.61 -16.66
C ASN A 96 -15.58 -4.21 -16.43
N ARG A 97 -14.73 -5.13 -15.92
CA ARG A 97 -13.30 -4.87 -15.69
C ARG A 97 -12.45 -5.72 -16.61
N THR A 98 -11.40 -5.13 -17.16
CA THR A 98 -10.37 -5.86 -17.91
C THR A 98 -9.60 -6.73 -16.92
N ILE A 99 -9.60 -8.05 -17.13
CA ILE A 99 -8.81 -8.99 -16.34
C ILE A 99 -7.71 -9.55 -17.25
N GLU A 100 -6.47 -9.18 -16.96
CA GLU A 100 -5.30 -9.70 -17.67
C GLU A 100 -4.71 -10.90 -16.94
N VAL A 101 -4.45 -11.98 -17.69
CA VAL A 101 -3.73 -13.15 -17.18
C VAL A 101 -2.35 -13.19 -17.81
N ILE A 102 -1.32 -13.11 -16.97
CA ILE A 102 0.07 -13.29 -17.36
C ILE A 102 0.53 -14.65 -16.82
N LYS A 103 0.89 -15.56 -17.72
CA LYS A 103 1.45 -16.86 -17.32
C LYS A 103 2.81 -16.63 -16.67
N ALA A 104 3.09 -17.35 -15.58
CA ALA A 104 4.38 -17.25 -14.88
C ALA A 104 5.59 -17.45 -15.81
N SER A 105 5.49 -18.33 -16.81
CA SER A 105 6.56 -18.55 -17.81
C SER A 105 6.86 -17.32 -18.67
N SER A 106 5.88 -16.45 -18.87
CA SER A 106 5.97 -15.22 -19.66
C SER A 106 6.16 -13.96 -18.82
N LEU A 107 6.14 -14.04 -17.49
CA LEU A 107 6.24 -12.89 -16.58
C LEU A 107 7.66 -12.30 -16.59
N ASP A 108 7.75 -10.96 -16.67
CA ASP A 108 8.99 -10.20 -16.46
C ASP A 108 8.68 -8.93 -15.65
N LEU A 109 9.10 -8.91 -14.37
CA LEU A 109 8.87 -7.79 -13.45
C LEU A 109 9.67 -6.53 -13.78
N ASN A 110 10.68 -6.64 -14.65
CA ASN A 110 11.49 -5.51 -15.07
C ASN A 110 10.96 -4.86 -16.37
N SER A 111 9.84 -5.35 -16.89
CA SER A 111 9.18 -4.80 -18.08
C SER A 111 7.93 -4.03 -17.70
N GLU A 112 7.72 -2.87 -18.32
CA GLU A 112 6.46 -2.11 -18.23
C GLU A 112 5.23 -2.95 -18.61
N THR A 113 5.39 -3.89 -19.55
CA THR A 113 4.30 -4.77 -20.01
C THR A 113 4.12 -6.02 -19.14
N LEU A 114 4.98 -6.19 -18.12
CA LEU A 114 5.08 -7.39 -17.29
C LEU A 114 5.29 -8.69 -18.09
N ARG A 115 5.69 -8.59 -19.35
CA ARG A 115 5.81 -9.70 -20.29
C ARG A 115 7.21 -9.75 -20.87
N LYS A 116 7.77 -10.95 -20.97
CA LYS A 116 9.02 -11.20 -21.70
C LYS A 116 8.84 -10.79 -23.16
N ARG A 117 9.78 -10.04 -23.74
CA ARG A 117 9.82 -9.79 -25.19
C ARG A 117 9.94 -11.11 -25.93
N SER A 118 8.98 -11.42 -26.79
CA SER A 118 9.05 -12.54 -27.71
C SER A 118 10.25 -12.32 -28.66
N LYS A 119 11.19 -13.27 -28.69
CA LYS A 119 12.24 -13.29 -29.71
C LYS A 119 11.55 -13.48 -31.07
N VAL A 120 11.62 -12.46 -31.94
CA VAL A 120 11.22 -12.59 -33.34
C VAL A 120 12.09 -13.67 -33.95
N LYS A 121 11.51 -14.82 -34.32
CA LYS A 121 12.17 -15.81 -35.17
C LYS A 121 12.31 -15.15 -36.55
N LEU A 122 13.51 -14.69 -36.90
CA LEU A 122 13.86 -14.48 -38.30
C LEU A 122 13.78 -15.86 -38.97
N LEU A 123 12.79 -16.04 -39.85
CA LEU A 123 12.76 -17.15 -40.79
C LEU A 123 13.92 -16.91 -41.77
N GLN A 124 14.91 -17.80 -41.74
CA GLN A 124 15.76 -18.09 -42.89
C GLN A 124 15.11 -19.20 -43.70
#